data_AF-A0A2H0VJJ8-F1
#
_entry.id   AF-A0A2H0VJJ8-F1
#
_cell.length_a   1.000
_cell.length_b   1.000
_cell.length_c   1.000
_cell.angle_alpha   90.00
_cell.angle_beta   90.00
_cell.angle_gamma   90.00
#
_symmetry.space_group_name_H-M   'P 1'
#
loop_
_entity.id
_entity.type
_entity.pdbx_description
1 polymer ?
#
loop_
_entity_poly.entity_id
_entity_poly.type
_entity_poly.pdbx_seq_one_letter_code
_entity_poly.pdbx_strand_id
1 'polypeptide(L)'
;MLKILNIITLSLLIFILKTIIPDLIGDTFATEQTYQVNVIKFQDKNQNSLMDEREWPIQYWDMKLFKGNGCEGSPISEGQTKIGGVRLTSNQGGEHSVLEAILPSWADENYPFDWLNTTGGACQNVLLEAGKIPQIKFGNYPILRTFFTPYVSQKDPLWSSKEYDHGNTTGPFFCGTTIGGCGCAITSAAMVLVYLGVGMSPNGDWTNPDSLNTWLKENNGYAFGALKWNSIAAYSVKTYEIFGTTHDVHKVRFVGVGSANNYSLLDTDLASYKPVILEEPGHFIVGKEKQDTTYAINDPAFENKTTLASYNNSFLSMRRFEKTNTDLSSIYISTPAPNDLLITDSQGRKAGKDPQTGQTFSEIPNSYYFLEPSFADQSQENPQTPQEGQGVNMLVIINPDLGSYNLNSSQASSIDFSSYDRNGDISVKEFSTNSSENFGLDYSPEPGYQFHVYQNVQIEIEGGYPKKAGVVPVILKSGKNFDIDEVDLSTLLFAQTETSKDKANLVSTGKDSKKDLKVFFDAKIIDWTKDWCLTGQTITQTEFKGCSP
;
A
#
# COMPACT_ATOMS: atom_id res chain seq x y z
N MET A 1 34.92 -27.33 50.23
CA MET A 1 35.69 -28.53 49.87
C MET A 1 34.81 -29.79 49.98
N LEU A 2 33.61 -29.75 49.39
CA LEU A 2 32.60 -30.82 49.42
C LEU A 2 31.75 -30.71 48.14
N LYS A 3 32.38 -30.94 46.98
CA LYS A 3 31.71 -31.06 45.67
C LYS A 3 32.54 -31.80 44.60
N ILE A 4 33.73 -32.31 44.97
CA ILE A 4 34.62 -33.08 44.08
C ILE A 4 34.53 -34.59 44.37
N LEU A 5 33.86 -35.02 45.44
CA LEU A 5 33.86 -36.44 45.86
C LEU A 5 32.68 -37.29 45.32
N ASN A 6 31.84 -36.77 44.41
CA ASN A 6 30.66 -37.51 43.91
C ASN A 6 30.69 -37.88 42.41
N ILE A 7 31.73 -37.46 41.67
CA ILE A 7 31.87 -37.81 40.24
C ILE A 7 32.83 -38.99 40.03
N ILE A 8 33.79 -39.19 40.95
CA ILE A 8 34.79 -40.25 40.84
C ILE A 8 34.20 -41.64 41.13
N THR A 9 33.12 -41.73 41.92
CA THR A 9 32.49 -43.01 42.26
C THR A 9 31.62 -43.58 41.13
N LEU A 10 30.99 -42.75 40.30
CA LEU A 10 30.12 -43.24 39.22
C LEU A 10 30.92 -43.72 37.99
N SER A 11 31.97 -42.98 37.62
CA SER A 11 32.84 -43.38 36.50
C SER A 11 33.67 -44.63 36.81
N LEU A 12 34.09 -44.82 38.06
CA LEU A 12 34.81 -46.02 38.48
C LEU A 12 33.87 -47.23 38.59
N LEU A 13 32.61 -47.03 38.99
CA LEU A 13 31.60 -48.10 39.01
C LEU A 13 31.24 -48.59 37.60
N ILE A 14 31.13 -47.68 36.63
CA ILE A 14 30.89 -48.02 35.21
C ILE A 14 32.09 -48.75 34.59
N PHE A 15 33.32 -48.38 34.97
CA PHE A 15 34.53 -49.05 34.49
C PHE A 15 34.67 -50.47 35.06
N ILE A 16 34.36 -50.66 36.35
CA ILE A 16 34.37 -51.96 37.04
C ILE A 16 33.25 -52.88 36.52
N LEU A 17 32.05 -52.34 36.24
CA LEU A 17 30.95 -53.10 35.62
C LEU A 17 31.29 -53.58 34.20
N LYS A 18 32.05 -52.79 33.42
CA LYS A 18 32.51 -53.19 32.08
C LYS A 18 33.61 -54.26 32.07
N THR A 19 34.37 -54.42 33.16
CA THR A 19 35.49 -55.36 33.20
C THR A 19 35.15 -56.71 33.84
N ILE A 20 34.10 -56.78 34.67
CA ILE A 20 33.82 -57.99 35.46
C ILE A 20 32.65 -58.82 34.90
N ILE A 21 31.77 -58.25 34.06
CA ILE A 21 30.62 -58.99 33.50
C ILE A 21 30.36 -58.59 32.04
N PRO A 22 31.09 -59.13 31.05
CA PRO A 22 30.88 -58.82 29.63
C PRO A 22 29.54 -59.32 29.07
N ASP A 23 28.92 -60.33 29.69
CA ASP A 23 27.81 -61.10 29.11
C ASP A 23 26.40 -60.74 29.65
N LEU A 24 26.24 -59.67 30.45
CA LEU A 24 24.93 -59.30 31.02
C LEU A 24 24.37 -57.92 30.66
N ILE A 25 25.00 -57.19 29.73
CA ILE A 25 24.39 -56.02 29.09
C ILE A 25 24.32 -56.32 27.60
N GLY A 26 23.26 -57.03 27.21
CA GLY A 26 22.87 -57.14 25.82
C GLY A 26 22.63 -55.73 25.24
N ASP A 27 23.12 -55.55 24.01
CA ASP A 27 22.87 -54.43 23.12
C ASP A 27 21.56 -53.67 23.41
N THR A 28 21.61 -52.50 24.04
CA THR A 28 20.49 -51.52 24.03
C THR A 28 20.95 -50.13 24.52
N PHE A 29 21.97 -49.57 23.89
CA PHE A 29 22.08 -48.11 23.74
C PHE A 29 22.51 -47.82 22.30
N ALA A 30 21.70 -48.27 21.34
CA ALA A 30 21.75 -47.70 20.00
C ALA A 30 21.29 -46.24 20.15
N THR A 31 22.22 -45.29 20.00
CA THR A 31 21.83 -43.90 19.71
C THR A 31 20.92 -43.96 18.49
N GLU A 32 19.64 -43.59 18.62
CA GLU A 32 18.72 -43.57 17.49
C GLU A 32 19.35 -42.72 16.39
N GLN A 33 19.77 -43.39 15.32
CA GLN A 33 20.44 -42.72 14.21
C GLN A 33 19.37 -42.02 13.40
N THR A 34 19.38 -40.69 13.42
CA THR A 34 18.44 -39.87 12.64
C THR A 34 19.01 -39.62 11.24
N TYR A 35 18.18 -39.85 10.23
CA TYR A 35 18.44 -39.58 8.83
C TYR A 35 17.64 -38.35 8.40
N GLN A 36 18.16 -37.57 7.45
CA GLN A 36 17.57 -36.29 7.06
C GLN A 36 17.59 -36.08 5.55
N VAL A 37 16.61 -35.36 5.04
CA VAL A 37 16.59 -34.81 3.67
C VAL A 37 16.22 -33.33 3.73
N ASN A 38 16.89 -32.52 2.90
CA ASN A 38 16.52 -31.13 2.70
C ASN A 38 15.70 -30.98 1.42
N VAL A 39 14.50 -30.43 1.52
CA VAL A 39 13.58 -30.28 0.40
C VAL A 39 13.40 -28.81 0.07
N ILE A 40 13.69 -28.41 -1.16
CA ILE A 40 13.51 -27.03 -1.63
C ILE A 40 12.38 -27.01 -2.66
N LYS A 41 11.42 -26.11 -2.45
CA LYS A 41 10.43 -25.74 -3.46
C LYS A 41 10.93 -24.50 -4.18
N PHE A 42 10.83 -24.42 -5.50
CA PHE A 42 11.18 -23.24 -6.26
C PHE A 42 10.20 -22.99 -7.41
N GLN A 43 10.17 -21.74 -7.87
CA GLN A 43 9.43 -21.34 -9.05
C GLN A 43 10.29 -21.59 -10.29
N ASP A 44 9.93 -22.61 -11.08
CA ASP A 44 10.64 -22.95 -12.31
C ASP A 44 10.05 -22.14 -13.47
N LYS A 45 10.69 -21.03 -13.81
CA LYS A 45 10.12 -20.02 -14.73
C LYS A 45 10.31 -20.41 -16.19
N ASN A 46 11.44 -21.03 -16.49
CA ASN A 46 11.78 -21.43 -17.86
C ASN A 46 11.35 -22.88 -18.15
N GLN A 47 10.73 -23.55 -17.17
CA GLN A 47 10.19 -24.90 -17.26
C GLN A 47 11.26 -25.95 -17.60
N ASN A 48 12.51 -25.72 -17.19
CA ASN A 48 13.64 -26.60 -17.47
C ASN A 48 13.90 -27.64 -16.37
N SER A 49 13.06 -27.66 -15.32
CA SER A 49 13.16 -28.54 -14.14
C SER A 49 14.37 -28.27 -13.23
N LEU A 50 15.10 -27.17 -13.41
CA LEU A 50 16.36 -26.88 -12.74
C LEU A 50 16.33 -25.50 -12.09
N MET A 51 16.44 -25.50 -10.76
CA MET A 51 16.60 -24.26 -9.99
C MET A 51 17.89 -23.53 -10.37
N ASP A 52 17.76 -22.43 -11.11
CA ASP A 52 18.85 -21.54 -11.52
C ASP A 52 18.89 -20.21 -10.71
N GLU A 53 19.89 -19.36 -10.97
CA GLU A 53 20.11 -18.10 -10.23
C GLU A 53 18.96 -17.09 -10.35
N ARG A 54 18.03 -17.27 -11.29
CA ARG A 54 16.88 -16.38 -11.53
C ARG A 54 15.56 -16.95 -10.96
N GLU A 55 15.64 -18.08 -10.27
CA GLU A 55 14.50 -18.82 -9.74
C GLU A 55 14.48 -18.81 -8.22
N TRP A 56 13.31 -18.47 -7.67
CA TRP A 56 13.17 -18.19 -6.24
C TRP A 56 12.60 -19.39 -5.49
N PRO A 57 13.09 -19.68 -4.26
CA PRO A 57 12.45 -20.62 -3.37
C PRO A 57 11.00 -20.20 -3.06
N ILE A 58 10.06 -21.15 -3.12
CA ILE A 58 8.67 -20.93 -2.72
C ILE A 58 8.50 -21.42 -1.27
N GLN A 59 7.80 -20.63 -0.46
CA GLN A 59 7.52 -20.92 0.95
C GLN A 59 6.11 -21.50 1.14
N TYR A 60 5.87 -22.07 2.32
CA TYR A 60 4.58 -22.60 2.75
C TYR A 60 4.04 -23.77 1.91
N TRP A 61 4.93 -24.50 1.23
CA TRP A 61 4.56 -25.69 0.48
C TRP A 61 4.67 -26.93 1.36
N ASP A 62 3.59 -27.72 1.44
CA ASP A 62 3.56 -28.93 2.25
C ASP A 62 4.40 -30.03 1.60
N MET A 63 5.36 -30.55 2.36
CA MET A 63 6.25 -31.63 1.95
C MET A 63 6.09 -32.82 2.88
N LYS A 64 6.01 -34.01 2.30
CA LYS A 64 5.79 -35.27 3.04
C LYS A 64 6.85 -36.30 2.66
N LEU A 65 7.47 -36.90 3.66
CA LEU A 65 8.45 -37.97 3.50
C LEU A 65 7.78 -39.32 3.72
N PHE A 66 8.06 -40.28 2.86
CA PHE A 66 7.57 -41.65 2.91
C PHE A 66 8.74 -42.63 2.98
N LYS A 67 8.50 -43.78 3.61
CA LYS A 67 9.44 -44.91 3.57
C LYS A 67 9.26 -45.67 2.26
N GLY A 68 10.35 -46.02 1.59
CA GLY A 68 10.32 -46.66 0.27
C GLY A 68 10.07 -45.67 -0.86
N ASN A 69 9.93 -46.20 -2.07
CA ASN A 69 9.81 -45.43 -3.30
C ASN A 69 8.35 -45.12 -3.66
N GLY A 70 8.12 -44.06 -4.43
CA GLY A 70 6.82 -43.78 -5.06
C GLY A 70 5.80 -43.09 -4.16
N CYS A 71 6.19 -42.62 -2.97
CA CYS A 71 5.32 -41.89 -2.05
C CYS A 71 4.06 -42.68 -1.64
N GLU A 72 4.20 -43.99 -1.50
CA GLU A 72 3.11 -44.88 -1.11
C GLU A 72 3.02 -45.04 0.41
N GLY A 73 1.81 -45.27 0.92
CA GLY A 73 1.56 -45.50 2.34
C GLY A 73 1.37 -44.22 3.15
N SER A 74 1.71 -44.25 4.44
CA SER A 74 1.56 -43.10 5.34
C SER A 74 2.87 -42.29 5.43
N PRO A 75 2.79 -40.95 5.47
CA PRO A 75 3.97 -40.12 5.64
C PRO A 75 4.60 -40.36 7.03
N ILE A 76 5.93 -40.43 7.07
CA ILE A 76 6.72 -40.63 8.29
C ILE A 76 7.26 -39.30 8.85
N SER A 77 7.26 -38.24 8.04
CA SER A 77 7.62 -36.87 8.42
C SER A 77 6.98 -35.88 7.46
N GLU A 78 6.61 -34.70 7.95
CA GLU A 78 5.98 -33.65 7.16
C GLU A 78 6.43 -32.26 7.64
N GLY A 79 6.33 -31.28 6.75
CA GLY A 79 6.63 -29.89 7.08
C GLY A 79 6.48 -28.95 5.89
N GLN A 80 6.56 -27.64 6.15
CA GLN A 80 6.40 -26.59 5.15
C GLN A 80 7.72 -25.97 4.73
N THR A 81 7.87 -25.71 3.43
CA THR A 81 9.06 -25.03 2.91
C THR A 81 9.20 -23.60 3.42
N LYS A 82 10.45 -23.19 3.63
CA LYS A 82 10.87 -21.80 3.87
C LYS A 82 11.88 -21.39 2.79
N ILE A 83 12.45 -20.18 2.87
CA ILE A 83 13.49 -19.71 1.92
C ILE A 83 14.65 -20.71 1.76
N GLY A 84 15.03 -21.43 2.83
CA GLY A 84 16.08 -22.46 2.81
C GLY A 84 15.60 -23.90 2.52
N GLY A 85 14.31 -24.09 2.24
CA GLY A 85 13.65 -25.39 2.18
C GLY A 85 13.09 -25.85 3.53
N VAL A 86 12.80 -27.15 3.62
CA VAL A 86 12.34 -27.85 4.83
C VAL A 86 13.19 -29.09 5.06
N ARG A 87 13.53 -29.38 6.32
CA ARG A 87 14.21 -30.61 6.71
C ARG A 87 13.20 -31.63 7.21
N LEU A 88 13.16 -32.79 6.56
CA LEU A 88 12.34 -33.93 6.96
C LEU A 88 13.25 -35.02 7.52
N THR A 89 12.77 -35.75 8.52
CA THR A 89 13.58 -36.71 9.30
C THR A 89 13.01 -38.13 9.24
N SER A 90 13.89 -39.13 9.31
CA SER A 90 13.54 -40.54 9.45
C SER A 90 14.42 -41.19 10.51
N ASN A 91 13.90 -42.19 11.21
CA ASN A 91 14.68 -43.04 12.13
C ASN A 91 15.28 -44.26 11.42
N GLN A 92 15.11 -44.37 10.10
CA GLN A 92 15.61 -45.47 9.28
C GLN A 92 16.33 -44.93 8.04
N GLY A 93 17.46 -45.53 7.69
CA GLY A 93 18.14 -45.27 6.43
C GLY A 93 17.55 -46.08 5.28
N GLY A 94 18.10 -45.90 4.08
CA GLY A 94 17.69 -46.62 2.87
C GLY A 94 16.72 -45.83 1.99
N GLU A 95 15.98 -46.54 1.14
CA GLU A 95 15.10 -45.96 0.14
C GLU A 95 13.91 -45.23 0.78
N HIS A 96 13.72 -43.98 0.37
CA HIS A 96 12.63 -43.10 0.78
C HIS A 96 12.12 -42.32 -0.43
N SER A 97 11.02 -41.60 -0.25
CA SER A 97 10.48 -40.72 -1.27
C SER A 97 9.82 -39.51 -0.64
N VAL A 98 9.89 -38.38 -1.33
CA VAL A 98 9.30 -37.11 -0.90
C VAL A 98 8.21 -36.73 -1.88
N LEU A 99 7.04 -36.40 -1.34
CA LEU A 99 5.90 -35.87 -2.06
C LEU A 99 5.81 -34.37 -1.77
N GLU A 100 5.70 -33.55 -2.81
CA GLU A 100 5.04 -32.26 -2.65
C GLU A 100 3.53 -32.50 -2.61
N ALA A 101 2.92 -32.30 -1.45
CA ALA A 101 1.47 -32.17 -1.41
C ALA A 101 1.14 -30.77 -1.93
N ILE A 102 0.13 -30.66 -2.79
CA ILE A 102 -0.35 -29.37 -3.32
C ILE A 102 -0.55 -28.39 -2.16
N LEU A 103 -0.39 -27.10 -2.47
CA LEU A 103 -0.58 -25.93 -1.63
C LEU A 103 -1.52 -26.18 -0.42
N PRO A 104 -1.23 -25.61 0.76
CA PRO A 104 -2.14 -25.70 1.90
C PRO A 104 -3.55 -25.30 1.45
N SER A 105 -4.57 -26.00 1.95
CA SER A 105 -5.95 -26.01 1.41
C SER A 105 -6.59 -24.64 1.18
N TRP A 106 -6.05 -23.57 1.78
CA TRP A 106 -6.47 -22.18 1.53
C TRP A 106 -6.01 -21.61 0.18
N ALA A 107 -5.09 -22.26 -0.55
CA ALA A 107 -4.55 -21.78 -1.82
C ALA A 107 -4.95 -22.61 -3.06
N ASP A 108 -5.61 -23.76 -2.92
CA ASP A 108 -6.09 -24.56 -4.08
C ASP A 108 -7.44 -24.03 -4.64
N GLU A 109 -8.33 -23.54 -3.77
CA GLU A 109 -9.66 -23.06 -4.19
C GLU A 109 -9.72 -21.54 -4.41
N ASN A 110 -8.73 -20.80 -3.90
CA ASN A 110 -8.80 -19.34 -3.70
C ASN A 110 -7.68 -18.54 -4.39
N TYR A 111 -6.62 -19.18 -4.87
CA TYR A 111 -5.57 -18.50 -5.64
C TYR A 111 -5.83 -18.62 -7.15
N PRO A 112 -5.52 -17.58 -7.95
CA PRO A 112 -5.82 -17.56 -9.39
C PRO A 112 -4.82 -18.39 -10.21
N PHE A 113 -3.95 -19.17 -9.57
CA PHE A 113 -2.85 -19.87 -10.24
C PHE A 113 -3.02 -21.38 -10.05
N ASP A 114 -3.08 -22.09 -11.16
CA ASP A 114 -2.68 -23.49 -11.20
C ASP A 114 -1.18 -23.61 -11.10
N TRP A 115 -0.72 -24.75 -10.62
CA TRP A 115 0.70 -25.05 -10.57
C TRP A 115 1.01 -26.26 -11.42
N LEU A 116 1.75 -26.03 -12.50
CA LEU A 116 2.31 -27.11 -13.28
C LEU A 116 3.61 -27.54 -12.62
N ASN A 117 3.65 -28.77 -12.11
CA ASN A 117 4.90 -29.40 -11.71
C ASN A 117 5.80 -29.56 -12.94
N THR A 118 7.02 -29.04 -12.85
CA THR A 118 7.99 -29.11 -13.94
C THR A 118 9.10 -30.12 -13.66
N THR A 119 9.24 -30.62 -12.43
CA THR A 119 10.29 -31.59 -12.04
C THR A 119 9.93 -33.07 -12.26
N GLY A 120 9.00 -33.36 -13.17
CA GLY A 120 8.68 -34.73 -13.59
C GLY A 120 7.73 -35.49 -12.66
N GLY A 121 7.00 -34.79 -11.79
CA GLY A 121 5.97 -35.36 -10.91
C GLY A 121 6.04 -34.83 -9.48
N ALA A 122 4.94 -35.00 -8.74
CA ALA A 122 4.83 -34.56 -7.36
C ALA A 122 5.68 -35.42 -6.39
N CYS A 123 6.14 -36.60 -6.81
CA CYS A 123 6.92 -37.52 -5.97
C CYS A 123 8.33 -37.73 -6.53
N GLN A 124 9.35 -37.63 -5.67
CA GLN A 124 10.75 -37.92 -6.00
C GLN A 124 11.36 -38.90 -4.99
N ASN A 125 12.06 -39.92 -5.48
CA ASN A 125 12.76 -40.90 -4.63
C ASN A 125 14.09 -40.35 -4.12
N VAL A 126 14.52 -40.79 -2.94
CA VAL A 126 15.76 -40.38 -2.30
C VAL A 126 16.34 -41.49 -1.43
N LEU A 127 17.65 -41.69 -1.51
CA LEU A 127 18.38 -42.61 -0.65
C LEU A 127 18.89 -41.86 0.59
N LEU A 128 18.46 -42.27 1.78
CA LEU A 128 18.93 -41.71 3.05
C LEU A 128 20.08 -42.54 3.61
N GLU A 129 21.27 -41.94 3.67
CA GLU A 129 22.49 -42.57 4.18
C GLU A 129 22.99 -41.88 5.45
N ALA A 130 23.66 -42.65 6.31
CA ALA A 130 24.20 -42.14 7.57
C ALA A 130 25.19 -40.98 7.32
N GLY A 131 24.95 -39.85 7.99
CA GLY A 131 25.83 -38.67 7.91
C GLY A 131 25.71 -37.83 6.63
N LYS A 132 24.77 -38.16 5.73
CA LYS A 132 24.46 -37.36 4.54
C LYS A 132 23.10 -36.71 4.66
N ILE A 133 22.95 -35.52 4.07
CA ILE A 133 21.67 -34.81 3.95
C ILE A 133 21.46 -34.55 2.46
N PRO A 134 20.87 -35.50 1.71
CA PRO A 134 20.53 -35.27 0.31
C PRO A 134 19.59 -34.07 0.18
N GLN A 135 19.67 -33.41 -0.96
CA GLN A 135 18.82 -32.30 -1.31
C GLN A 135 17.91 -32.68 -2.48
N ILE A 136 16.61 -32.46 -2.32
CA ILE A 136 15.61 -32.62 -3.38
C ILE A 136 15.05 -31.24 -3.71
N LYS A 137 14.82 -30.99 -5.00
CA LYS A 137 14.24 -29.73 -5.48
C LYS A 137 12.96 -30.02 -6.27
N PHE A 138 11.89 -29.28 -5.97
CA PHE A 138 10.61 -29.33 -6.67
C PHE A 138 10.33 -27.99 -7.35
N GLY A 139 10.32 -27.99 -8.67
CA GLY A 139 10.03 -26.82 -9.50
C GLY A 139 8.58 -26.83 -9.94
N ASN A 140 7.86 -25.73 -9.71
CA ASN A 140 6.54 -25.53 -10.32
C ASN A 140 6.50 -24.19 -11.06
N TYR A 141 5.78 -24.18 -12.18
CA TYR A 141 5.47 -22.98 -12.94
C TYR A 141 4.03 -22.54 -12.62
N PRO A 142 3.80 -21.29 -12.19
CA PRO A 142 2.45 -20.79 -11.96
C PRO A 142 1.78 -20.53 -13.32
N ILE A 143 0.65 -21.19 -13.53
CA ILE A 143 -0.22 -20.95 -14.68
C ILE A 143 -1.41 -20.18 -14.16
N LEU A 144 -1.64 -18.96 -14.66
CA LEU A 144 -2.87 -18.22 -14.36
C LEU A 144 -4.08 -19.07 -14.79
N ARG A 145 -4.93 -19.47 -13.84
CA ARG A 145 -6.32 -19.83 -14.10
C ARG A 145 -7.02 -18.55 -14.55
N THR A 146 -6.94 -18.24 -15.84
CA THR A 146 -7.69 -17.12 -16.40
C THR A 146 -9.19 -17.35 -16.17
N PHE A 147 -9.87 -16.29 -15.72
CA PHE A 147 -11.32 -16.07 -15.58
C PHE A 147 -11.99 -16.16 -14.18
N PHE A 148 -11.25 -16.24 -13.06
CA PHE A 148 -11.88 -16.07 -11.74
C PHE A 148 -11.19 -15.00 -10.89
N THR A 149 -11.98 -14.13 -10.27
CA THR A 149 -11.50 -13.20 -9.24
C THR A 149 -11.22 -13.99 -7.97
N PRO A 150 -9.94 -14.16 -7.57
CA PRO A 150 -9.58 -15.00 -6.43
C PRO A 150 -10.28 -14.48 -5.18
N TYR A 151 -10.71 -15.39 -4.32
CA TYR A 151 -11.25 -15.03 -3.02
C TYR A 151 -10.12 -15.03 -2.00
N VAL A 152 -9.95 -13.95 -1.26
CA VAL A 152 -9.12 -13.93 -0.06
C VAL A 152 -9.90 -13.29 1.08
N SER A 153 -9.77 -13.85 2.28
CA SER A 153 -10.43 -13.31 3.47
C SER A 153 -9.49 -12.37 4.22
N GLN A 154 -9.98 -11.22 4.66
CA GLN A 154 -9.25 -10.36 5.58
C GLN A 154 -9.07 -11.02 6.96
N LYS A 155 -9.91 -12.02 7.27
CA LYS A 155 -9.90 -12.79 8.52
C LYS A 155 -8.99 -14.02 8.49
N ASP A 156 -8.22 -14.22 7.42
CA ASP A 156 -7.25 -15.31 7.35
C ASP A 156 -6.24 -15.22 8.53
N PRO A 157 -6.01 -16.31 9.28
CA PRO A 157 -5.09 -16.32 10.42
C PRO A 157 -3.66 -15.86 10.11
N LEU A 158 -3.20 -15.93 8.86
CA LEU A 158 -1.86 -15.50 8.44
C LEU A 158 -1.64 -13.99 8.55
N TRP A 159 -2.71 -13.19 8.44
CA TRP A 159 -2.62 -11.73 8.44
C TRP A 159 -3.68 -11.00 9.24
N SER A 160 -4.77 -11.66 9.62
CA SER A 160 -5.87 -11.10 10.41
C SER A 160 -5.42 -10.29 11.62
N SER A 161 -4.38 -10.75 12.33
CA SER A 161 -3.86 -10.11 13.54
C SER A 161 -2.80 -9.04 13.27
N LYS A 162 -2.32 -8.89 12.03
CA LYS A 162 -1.31 -7.91 11.67
C LYS A 162 -1.91 -6.51 11.62
N GLU A 163 -1.07 -5.52 11.90
CA GLU A 163 -1.47 -4.12 11.93
C GLU A 163 -1.95 -3.63 10.56
N TYR A 164 -3.14 -3.07 10.53
CA TYR A 164 -3.68 -2.35 9.37
C TYR A 164 -3.20 -0.90 9.40
N ASP A 165 -2.64 -0.44 8.27
CA ASP A 165 -2.04 0.90 8.16
C ASP A 165 -1.10 1.15 9.37
N HIS A 166 -1.14 2.33 9.96
CA HIS A 166 -0.37 2.71 11.14
C HIS A 166 -1.24 2.70 12.41
N GLY A 167 -2.24 1.82 12.47
CA GLY A 167 -3.26 1.81 13.52
C GLY A 167 -2.71 1.71 14.96
N ASN A 168 -1.55 1.11 15.18
CA ASN A 168 -0.90 1.03 16.49
C ASN A 168 -0.07 2.27 16.82
N THR A 169 0.42 3.02 15.82
CA THR A 169 1.38 4.12 16.00
C THR A 169 0.75 5.51 15.87
N THR A 170 -0.12 5.69 14.89
CA THR A 170 -0.86 6.95 14.62
C THR A 170 -2.27 6.90 15.23
N GLY A 171 -2.70 5.71 15.66
CA GLY A 171 -3.95 5.46 16.37
C GLY A 171 -4.99 4.78 15.48
N PRO A 172 -6.03 4.17 16.07
CA PRO A 172 -7.19 3.77 15.30
C PRO A 172 -7.82 5.04 14.72
N PHE A 173 -7.74 5.23 13.40
CA PHE A 173 -8.32 6.40 12.75
C PHE A 173 -9.84 6.39 12.93
N PHE A 174 -10.49 5.39 12.30
CA PHE A 174 -11.94 5.26 12.32
C PHE A 174 -12.42 3.80 12.38
N CYS A 175 -11.49 2.87 12.55
CA CYS A 175 -11.70 1.43 12.69
C CYS A 175 -10.72 0.88 13.75
N GLY A 176 -10.73 -0.42 14.04
CA GLY A 176 -9.70 -1.10 14.82
C GLY A 176 -8.28 -1.01 14.22
N THR A 177 -7.34 -1.78 14.75
CA THR A 177 -5.91 -1.68 14.38
C THR A 177 -5.39 -2.81 13.51
N THR A 178 -6.22 -3.79 13.15
CA THR A 178 -5.77 -5.02 12.47
C THR A 178 -6.40 -5.19 11.10
N ILE A 179 -5.72 -5.94 10.21
CA ILE A 179 -6.24 -6.30 8.89
C ILE A 179 -7.57 -7.07 9.01
N GLY A 180 -7.69 -7.94 10.01
CA GLY A 180 -8.93 -8.67 10.26
C GLY A 180 -10.11 -7.76 10.59
N GLY A 181 -9.86 -6.67 11.32
CA GLY A 181 -10.89 -5.69 11.67
C GLY A 181 -11.20 -4.71 10.54
N CYS A 182 -10.19 -4.25 9.81
CA CYS A 182 -10.29 -3.03 8.98
C CYS A 182 -9.81 -3.20 7.53
N GLY A 183 -9.42 -4.41 7.14
CA GLY A 183 -8.72 -4.69 5.89
C GLY A 183 -9.62 -4.88 4.68
N CYS A 184 -10.91 -4.53 4.72
CA CYS A 184 -11.85 -4.83 3.63
C CYS A 184 -11.44 -4.16 2.29
N ALA A 185 -11.03 -2.90 2.33
CA ALA A 185 -10.57 -2.16 1.15
C ALA A 185 -9.31 -2.76 0.54
N ILE A 186 -8.28 -3.02 1.36
CA ILE A 186 -7.00 -3.59 0.88
C ILE A 186 -7.14 -5.05 0.44
N THR A 187 -8.01 -5.82 1.08
CA THR A 187 -8.27 -7.21 0.70
C THR A 187 -9.01 -7.26 -0.64
N SER A 188 -9.99 -6.37 -0.83
CA SER A 188 -10.67 -6.19 -2.12
C SER A 188 -9.72 -5.73 -3.21
N ALA A 189 -8.83 -4.78 -2.91
CA ALA A 189 -7.80 -4.32 -3.84
C ALA A 189 -6.82 -5.44 -4.22
N ALA A 190 -6.40 -6.28 -3.28
CA ALA A 190 -5.55 -7.43 -3.55
C ALA A 190 -6.23 -8.42 -4.50
N MET A 191 -7.51 -8.74 -4.30
CA MET A 191 -8.28 -9.61 -5.20
C MET A 191 -8.33 -9.06 -6.64
N VAL A 192 -8.58 -7.74 -6.78
CA VAL A 192 -8.64 -7.07 -8.09
C VAL A 192 -7.25 -6.98 -8.75
N LEU A 193 -6.19 -6.63 -8.01
CA LEU A 193 -4.82 -6.60 -8.50
C LEU A 193 -4.41 -7.95 -9.09
N VAL A 194 -4.65 -9.01 -8.33
CA VAL A 194 -4.31 -10.37 -8.71
C VAL A 194 -5.07 -10.79 -9.97
N TYR A 195 -6.38 -10.50 -10.04
CA TYR A 195 -7.18 -10.72 -11.26
C TYR A 195 -6.61 -9.98 -12.48
N LEU A 196 -6.13 -8.75 -12.28
CA LEU A 196 -5.53 -7.94 -13.33
C LEU A 196 -4.06 -8.32 -13.63
N GLY A 197 -3.56 -9.44 -13.11
CA GLY A 197 -2.23 -9.98 -13.40
C GLY A 197 -1.11 -9.40 -12.51
N VAL A 198 -1.44 -8.72 -11.41
CA VAL A 198 -0.45 -8.24 -10.43
C VAL A 198 -0.37 -9.23 -9.28
N GLY A 199 0.03 -10.47 -9.59
CA GLY A 199 0.08 -11.57 -8.62
C GLY A 199 1.24 -11.49 -7.63
N MET A 200 2.29 -10.71 -7.93
CA MET A 200 3.45 -10.54 -7.08
C MET A 200 3.49 -9.12 -6.49
N SER A 201 4.01 -9.02 -5.28
CA SER A 201 4.42 -7.77 -4.65
C SER A 201 5.79 -7.33 -5.13
N PRO A 202 6.15 -6.04 -4.97
CA PRO A 202 7.49 -5.55 -5.30
C PRO A 202 8.61 -6.29 -4.53
N ASN A 203 8.32 -6.86 -3.36
CA ASN A 203 9.30 -7.61 -2.57
C ASN A 203 9.45 -9.08 -3.02
N GLY A 204 8.70 -9.52 -4.03
CA GLY A 204 8.71 -10.88 -4.54
C GLY A 204 7.80 -11.86 -3.79
N ASP A 205 7.16 -11.44 -2.71
CA ASP A 205 6.06 -12.19 -2.08
C ASP A 205 4.79 -12.10 -2.94
N TRP A 206 3.83 -13.01 -2.76
CA TRP A 206 2.53 -12.93 -3.41
C TRP A 206 1.76 -11.67 -3.01
N THR A 207 1.02 -11.09 -3.96
CA THR A 207 0.04 -10.04 -3.69
C THR A 207 -1.10 -10.62 -2.87
N ASN A 208 -1.21 -10.18 -1.62
CA ASN A 208 -2.25 -10.55 -0.68
C ASN A 208 -2.47 -9.37 0.29
N PRO A 209 -3.44 -9.43 1.21
CA PRO A 209 -3.73 -8.31 2.10
C PRO A 209 -2.51 -7.86 2.92
N ASP A 210 -1.66 -8.78 3.34
CA ASP A 210 -0.47 -8.47 4.15
C ASP A 210 0.64 -7.79 3.35
N SER A 211 1.01 -8.38 2.21
CA SER A 211 2.08 -7.83 1.37
C SER A 211 1.70 -6.47 0.78
N LEU A 212 0.42 -6.30 0.41
CA LEU A 212 -0.11 -5.04 -0.04
C LEU A 212 -0.12 -4.01 1.09
N ASN A 213 -0.67 -4.34 2.25
CA ASN A 213 -0.67 -3.43 3.40
C ASN A 213 0.73 -3.00 3.83
N THR A 214 1.68 -3.94 3.86
CA THR A 214 3.08 -3.65 4.19
C THR A 214 3.68 -2.64 3.22
N TRP A 215 3.51 -2.86 1.91
CA TRP A 215 4.01 -1.93 0.90
C TRP A 215 3.33 -0.55 1.01
N LEU A 216 2.02 -0.52 1.22
CA LEU A 216 1.25 0.74 1.34
C LEU A 216 1.74 1.59 2.52
N LYS A 217 2.03 0.98 3.67
CA LYS A 217 2.58 1.70 4.83
C LYS A 217 3.92 2.36 4.52
N GLU A 218 4.78 1.64 3.80
CA GLU A 218 6.13 2.09 3.45
C GLU A 218 6.13 3.12 2.30
N ASN A 219 5.04 3.23 1.55
CA ASN A 219 4.97 4.02 0.31
C ASN A 219 3.81 5.04 0.33
N ASN A 220 3.45 5.55 1.52
CA ASN A 220 2.43 6.59 1.71
C ASN A 220 1.07 6.25 1.08
N GLY A 221 0.68 4.96 1.10
CA GLY A 221 -0.54 4.44 0.50
C GLY A 221 -1.83 4.76 1.26
N TYR A 222 -1.72 5.41 2.42
CA TYR A 222 -2.84 5.81 3.26
C TYR A 222 -2.83 7.30 3.55
N ALA A 223 -4.02 7.88 3.77
CA ALA A 223 -4.21 9.21 4.34
C ALA A 223 -5.29 9.12 5.42
N PHE A 224 -4.96 9.48 6.66
CA PHE A 224 -5.90 9.47 7.79
C PHE A 224 -6.64 8.14 7.97
N GLY A 225 -5.96 7.00 7.73
CA GLY A 225 -6.55 5.66 7.81
C GLY A 225 -7.31 5.19 6.57
N ALA A 226 -7.48 6.05 5.57
CA ALA A 226 -8.13 5.70 4.32
C ALA A 226 -7.12 5.30 3.25
N LEU A 227 -7.46 4.28 2.45
CA LEU A 227 -6.65 3.83 1.32
C LEU A 227 -6.64 4.88 0.20
N LYS A 228 -5.45 5.34 -0.21
CA LYS A 228 -5.31 6.16 -1.42
C LYS A 228 -5.41 5.25 -2.64
N TRP A 229 -6.55 5.21 -3.33
CA TRP A 229 -6.78 4.21 -4.40
C TRP A 229 -5.75 4.24 -5.54
N ASN A 230 -5.11 5.38 -5.81
CA ASN A 230 -4.00 5.47 -6.80
C ASN A 230 -2.72 4.77 -6.36
N SER A 231 -2.50 4.56 -5.05
CA SER A 231 -1.34 3.81 -4.55
C SER A 231 -1.37 2.34 -5.01
N ILE A 232 -2.56 1.80 -5.30
CA ILE A 232 -2.73 0.47 -5.92
C ILE A 232 -2.12 0.43 -7.33
N ALA A 233 -2.24 1.53 -8.08
CA ALA A 233 -1.58 1.66 -9.38
C ALA A 233 -0.06 1.72 -9.22
N ALA A 234 0.44 2.53 -8.29
CA ALA A 234 1.88 2.63 -7.98
C ALA A 234 2.48 1.28 -7.54
N TYR A 235 1.75 0.50 -6.73
CA TYR A 235 2.13 -0.87 -6.38
C TYR A 235 2.36 -1.73 -7.63
N SER A 236 1.40 -1.71 -8.57
CA SER A 236 1.50 -2.49 -9.81
C SER A 236 2.69 -2.08 -10.69
N VAL A 237 3.06 -0.79 -10.69
CA VAL A 237 4.25 -0.29 -11.40
C VAL A 237 5.50 -0.88 -10.79
N LYS A 238 5.65 -0.80 -9.47
CA LYS A 238 6.85 -1.31 -8.79
C LYS A 238 6.98 -2.81 -8.94
N THR A 239 5.88 -3.55 -8.94
CA THR A 239 5.90 -4.97 -9.34
C THR A 239 6.35 -5.14 -10.78
N TYR A 240 5.80 -4.37 -11.72
CA TYR A 240 6.14 -4.47 -13.14
C TYR A 240 7.61 -4.12 -13.44
N GLU A 241 8.19 -3.13 -12.76
CA GLU A 241 9.61 -2.77 -12.89
C GLU A 241 10.53 -3.96 -12.55
N ILE A 242 10.15 -4.76 -11.55
CA ILE A 242 10.96 -5.88 -11.06
C ILE A 242 10.67 -7.17 -11.85
N PHE A 243 9.40 -7.42 -12.15
CA PHE A 243 8.93 -8.72 -12.66
C PHE A 243 8.36 -8.68 -14.08
N GLY A 244 8.07 -7.52 -14.65
CA GLY A 244 7.35 -7.37 -15.93
C GLY A 244 8.09 -7.92 -17.16
N THR A 245 9.40 -8.18 -17.06
CA THR A 245 10.19 -8.86 -18.11
C THR A 245 10.32 -10.37 -17.90
N THR A 246 10.01 -10.87 -16.70
CA THR A 246 10.21 -12.27 -16.30
C THR A 246 8.92 -12.99 -15.94
N HIS A 247 7.79 -12.27 -15.85
CA HIS A 247 6.47 -12.76 -15.50
C HIS A 247 5.41 -12.01 -16.31
N ASP A 248 4.23 -12.62 -16.48
CA ASP A 248 3.04 -11.97 -17.04
C ASP A 248 2.40 -11.02 -16.01
N VAL A 249 3.15 -9.97 -15.67
CA VAL A 249 2.70 -8.88 -14.78
C VAL A 249 2.27 -7.71 -15.63
N HIS A 250 1.16 -7.09 -15.26
CA HIS A 250 0.65 -5.89 -15.92
C HIS A 250 0.68 -4.68 -15.00
N LYS A 251 0.80 -3.48 -15.57
CA LYS A 251 0.48 -2.26 -14.84
C LYS A 251 -1.02 -2.09 -14.80
N VAL A 252 -1.52 -1.56 -13.70
CA VAL A 252 -2.93 -1.26 -13.47
C VAL A 252 -3.06 0.23 -13.19
N ARG A 253 -4.16 0.84 -13.63
CA ARG A 253 -4.54 2.20 -13.27
C ARG A 253 -5.87 2.23 -12.56
N PHE A 254 -6.01 3.15 -11.63
CA PHE A 254 -7.32 3.57 -11.14
C PHE A 254 -8.01 4.38 -12.24
N VAL A 255 -9.27 4.06 -12.55
CA VAL A 255 -10.04 4.77 -13.58
C VAL A 255 -11.15 5.65 -12.99
N GLY A 256 -11.22 5.72 -11.66
CA GLY A 256 -12.12 6.61 -10.95
C GLY A 256 -13.23 5.89 -10.18
N VAL A 257 -14.19 6.71 -9.75
CA VAL A 257 -15.30 6.33 -8.87
C VAL A 257 -16.61 6.27 -9.65
N GLY A 258 -17.39 5.22 -9.41
CA GLY A 258 -18.78 5.12 -9.89
C GLY A 258 -19.76 5.51 -8.79
N SER A 259 -20.90 6.08 -9.17
CA SER A 259 -21.97 6.47 -8.24
C SER A 259 -22.74 5.26 -7.70
N ALA A 260 -23.45 5.48 -6.59
CA ALA A 260 -24.36 4.50 -6.00
C ALA A 260 -25.27 3.84 -7.05
N ASN A 261 -25.41 2.52 -6.97
CA ASN A 261 -26.32 1.72 -7.79
C ASN A 261 -26.23 1.97 -9.31
N ASN A 262 -25.06 2.39 -9.82
CA ASN A 262 -24.86 2.57 -11.26
C ASN A 262 -24.67 1.20 -11.95
N TYR A 263 -25.76 0.45 -12.06
CA TYR A 263 -25.76 -0.89 -12.65
C TYR A 263 -25.32 -0.92 -14.10
N SER A 264 -25.62 0.11 -14.88
CA SER A 264 -25.18 0.21 -16.28
C SER A 264 -23.65 0.24 -16.38
N LEU A 265 -23.00 1.00 -15.49
CA LEU A 265 -21.54 1.06 -15.42
C LEU A 265 -20.96 -0.26 -14.91
N LEU A 266 -21.54 -0.84 -13.86
CA LEU A 266 -21.13 -2.14 -13.33
C LEU A 266 -21.23 -3.24 -14.39
N ASP A 267 -22.35 -3.32 -15.10
CA ASP A 267 -22.58 -4.25 -16.20
C ASP A 267 -21.51 -4.08 -17.29
N THR A 268 -21.19 -2.83 -17.65
CA THR A 268 -20.17 -2.51 -18.66
C THR A 268 -18.78 -2.98 -18.23
N ASP A 269 -18.41 -2.74 -16.97
CA ASP A 269 -17.11 -3.16 -16.43
C ASP A 269 -17.00 -4.68 -16.36
N LEU A 270 -18.02 -5.36 -15.81
CA LEU A 270 -18.03 -6.82 -15.68
C LEU A 270 -18.06 -7.52 -17.05
N ALA A 271 -18.82 -7.00 -18.02
CA ALA A 271 -18.81 -7.52 -19.39
C ALA A 271 -17.46 -7.29 -20.09
N SER A 272 -16.67 -6.34 -19.60
CA SER A 272 -15.30 -6.07 -20.08
C SER A 272 -14.24 -6.79 -19.25
N TYR A 273 -14.61 -7.77 -18.43
CA TYR A 273 -13.71 -8.51 -17.55
C TYR A 273 -12.95 -7.59 -16.59
N LYS A 274 -13.66 -6.65 -15.96
CA LYS A 274 -13.12 -5.75 -14.94
C LYS A 274 -13.91 -5.91 -13.65
N PRO A 275 -13.45 -6.71 -12.67
CA PRO A 275 -14.08 -6.75 -11.36
C PRO A 275 -14.02 -5.36 -10.71
N VAL A 276 -15.07 -5.04 -9.97
CA VAL A 276 -15.26 -3.72 -9.39
C VAL A 276 -15.33 -3.85 -7.87
N ILE A 277 -14.63 -2.98 -7.16
CA ILE A 277 -14.77 -2.89 -5.71
C ILE A 277 -16.00 -2.03 -5.41
N LEU A 278 -16.99 -2.59 -4.72
CA LEU A 278 -18.25 -1.95 -4.37
C LEU A 278 -18.21 -1.53 -2.89
N GLU A 279 -18.66 -0.30 -2.63
CA GLU A 279 -18.80 0.24 -1.28
C GLU A 279 -20.16 -0.13 -0.69
N GLU A 280 -20.14 -0.69 0.51
CA GLU A 280 -21.28 -0.91 1.39
C GLU A 280 -21.12 -0.05 2.66
N PRO A 281 -22.18 0.18 3.46
CA PRO A 281 -22.04 0.92 4.71
C PRO A 281 -20.92 0.38 5.62
N GLY A 282 -19.80 1.11 5.69
CA GLY A 282 -18.61 0.76 6.46
C GLY A 282 -17.85 -0.48 5.96
N HIS A 283 -18.03 -0.90 4.70
CA HIS A 283 -17.43 -2.12 4.15
C HIS A 283 -17.12 -2.01 2.65
N PHE A 284 -16.22 -2.87 2.17
CA PHE A 284 -15.92 -3.03 0.75
C PHE A 284 -15.95 -4.49 0.34
N ILE A 285 -16.54 -4.76 -0.82
CA ILE A 285 -16.65 -6.09 -1.44
C ILE A 285 -16.25 -6.01 -2.91
N VAL A 286 -15.99 -7.13 -3.57
CA VAL A 286 -15.68 -7.16 -5.01
C VAL A 286 -16.84 -7.75 -5.79
N GLY A 287 -17.49 -6.96 -6.65
CA GLY A 287 -18.38 -7.47 -7.69
C GLY A 287 -17.57 -8.09 -8.82
N LYS A 288 -17.85 -9.36 -9.14
CA LYS A 288 -17.05 -10.14 -10.09
C LYS A 288 -17.81 -10.66 -11.31
N GLU A 289 -19.13 -10.82 -11.21
CA GLU A 289 -19.93 -11.35 -12.32
C GLU A 289 -21.40 -10.91 -12.17
N LYS A 290 -22.06 -10.69 -13.30
CA LYS A 290 -23.51 -10.49 -13.34
C LYS A 290 -24.23 -11.84 -13.30
N GLN A 291 -25.22 -11.96 -12.43
CA GLN A 291 -26.18 -13.06 -12.41
C GLN A 291 -27.56 -12.53 -12.79
N ASP A 292 -28.52 -13.41 -13.08
CA ASP A 292 -29.84 -13.02 -13.63
C ASP A 292 -30.52 -11.86 -12.87
N THR A 293 -30.53 -11.91 -11.53
CA THR A 293 -31.20 -10.92 -10.68
C THR A 293 -30.30 -10.26 -9.64
N THR A 294 -28.99 -10.54 -9.68
CA THR A 294 -28.01 -10.08 -8.69
C THR A 294 -26.60 -10.08 -9.30
N TYR A 295 -25.58 -9.87 -8.48
CA TYR A 295 -24.18 -9.96 -8.86
C TYR A 295 -23.47 -10.94 -7.95
N ALA A 296 -22.62 -11.79 -8.51
CA ALA A 296 -21.69 -12.57 -7.72
C ALA A 296 -20.65 -11.61 -7.11
N ILE A 297 -20.32 -11.84 -5.83
CA ILE A 297 -19.35 -11.03 -5.10
C ILE A 297 -18.28 -11.91 -4.43
N ASN A 298 -17.16 -11.28 -4.07
CA ASN A 298 -16.24 -11.76 -3.04
C ASN A 298 -16.30 -10.77 -1.86
N ASP A 299 -16.73 -11.25 -0.71
CA ASP A 299 -16.79 -10.47 0.52
C ASP A 299 -15.59 -10.81 1.43
N PRO A 300 -14.65 -9.87 1.65
CA PRO A 300 -13.43 -10.16 2.39
C PRO A 300 -13.66 -10.49 3.86
N ALA A 301 -14.80 -10.11 4.45
CA ALA A 301 -15.11 -10.35 5.86
C ALA A 301 -16.08 -11.49 6.12
N PHE A 302 -16.86 -11.88 5.10
CA PHE A 302 -17.94 -12.87 5.21
C PHE A 302 -17.98 -13.83 4.02
N GLU A 303 -17.24 -14.94 4.11
CA GLU A 303 -17.14 -15.96 3.05
C GLU A 303 -18.50 -16.52 2.57
N ASN A 304 -19.49 -16.56 3.46
CA ASN A 304 -20.83 -17.04 3.14
C ASN A 304 -21.70 -16.03 2.35
N LYS A 305 -21.26 -14.78 2.19
CA LYS A 305 -21.94 -13.76 1.37
C LYS A 305 -21.35 -13.77 -0.04
N THR A 306 -21.94 -14.58 -0.90
CA THR A 306 -21.44 -14.80 -2.27
C THR A 306 -22.15 -13.98 -3.34
N THR A 307 -23.23 -13.28 -2.98
CA THR A 307 -23.98 -12.41 -3.91
C THR A 307 -24.36 -11.07 -3.29
N LEU A 308 -24.55 -10.05 -4.14
CA LEU A 308 -25.00 -8.72 -3.73
C LEU A 308 -26.42 -8.74 -3.14
N ALA A 309 -27.18 -9.83 -3.29
CA ALA A 309 -28.47 -10.01 -2.64
C ALA A 309 -28.35 -9.98 -1.10
N SER A 310 -27.19 -10.38 -0.54
CA SER A 310 -26.89 -10.21 0.90
C SER A 310 -26.84 -8.76 1.36
N TYR A 311 -26.76 -7.83 0.40
CA TYR A 311 -26.73 -6.38 0.56
C TYR A 311 -27.95 -5.71 -0.12
N ASN A 312 -29.08 -6.43 -0.16
CA ASN A 312 -30.33 -5.99 -0.78
C ASN A 312 -30.20 -5.60 -2.27
N ASN A 313 -29.20 -6.13 -2.98
CA ASN A 313 -28.85 -5.69 -4.34
C ASN A 313 -28.71 -4.17 -4.38
N SER A 314 -27.83 -3.61 -3.56
CA SER A 314 -27.48 -2.20 -3.57
C SER A 314 -25.99 -2.03 -3.29
N PHE A 315 -25.43 -0.87 -3.65
CA PHE A 315 -24.09 -0.40 -3.27
C PHE A 315 -24.03 1.13 -3.32
N LEU A 316 -23.15 1.72 -2.51
CA LEU A 316 -23.01 3.17 -2.32
C LEU A 316 -22.08 3.83 -3.35
N SER A 317 -21.05 3.12 -3.80
CA SER A 317 -20.12 3.62 -4.80
C SER A 317 -19.27 2.48 -5.39
N MET A 318 -18.43 2.81 -6.38
CA MET A 318 -17.52 1.86 -7.03
C MET A 318 -16.09 2.39 -7.00
N ARG A 319 -15.09 1.51 -6.88
CA ARG A 319 -13.68 1.79 -7.21
C ARG A 319 -13.28 0.89 -8.36
N ARG A 320 -12.79 1.51 -9.44
CA ARG A 320 -12.63 0.86 -10.74
C ARG A 320 -11.18 0.87 -11.14
N PHE A 321 -10.71 -0.26 -11.66
CA PHE A 321 -9.34 -0.46 -12.10
C PHE A 321 -9.30 -1.15 -13.47
N GLU A 322 -8.24 -0.91 -14.22
CA GLU A 322 -7.99 -1.64 -15.47
C GLU A 322 -6.49 -1.80 -15.74
N LYS A 323 -6.15 -2.80 -16.56
CA LYS A 323 -4.80 -2.94 -17.12
C LYS A 323 -4.47 -1.71 -17.97
N THR A 324 -3.25 -1.20 -17.84
CA THR A 324 -2.74 -0.11 -18.67
C THR A 324 -1.29 -0.37 -19.07
N ASN A 325 -0.85 0.30 -20.13
CA ASN A 325 0.56 0.41 -20.47
C ASN A 325 1.09 1.84 -20.30
N THR A 326 0.23 2.80 -19.95
CA THR A 326 0.50 4.24 -20.09
C THR A 326 -0.19 5.05 -19.00
N ASP A 327 0.43 6.20 -18.73
CA ASP A 327 -0.02 7.36 -17.96
C ASP A 327 -0.80 7.09 -16.67
N LEU A 328 -0.07 7.06 -15.57
CA LEU A 328 -0.57 6.91 -14.20
C LEU A 328 -0.63 8.24 -13.44
N SER A 329 -0.47 9.34 -14.16
CA SER A 329 -0.39 10.67 -13.59
C SER A 329 -1.69 11.04 -12.88
N SER A 330 -1.58 11.57 -11.67
CA SER A 330 -2.74 11.98 -10.89
C SER A 330 -2.42 12.97 -9.77
N ILE A 331 -3.42 13.75 -9.39
CA ILE A 331 -3.43 14.56 -8.16
C ILE A 331 -4.43 13.91 -7.20
N TYR A 332 -4.03 13.75 -5.94
CA TYR A 332 -4.81 13.11 -4.90
C TYR A 332 -4.72 13.95 -3.62
N ILE A 333 -5.83 14.53 -3.18
CA ILE A 333 -5.88 15.42 -2.02
C ILE A 333 -6.89 14.86 -1.04
N SER A 334 -6.48 14.72 0.22
CA SER A 334 -7.30 14.08 1.26
C SER A 334 -7.37 14.95 2.50
N THR A 335 -8.52 14.93 3.17
CA THR A 335 -8.72 15.60 4.46
C THR A 335 -9.77 14.84 5.28
N PRO A 336 -9.66 14.77 6.62
CA PRO A 336 -10.72 14.18 7.44
C PRO A 336 -12.06 14.91 7.25
N ALA A 337 -13.17 14.21 7.20
CA ALA A 337 -14.50 14.83 7.25
C ALA A 337 -14.71 15.57 8.61
N PRO A 338 -15.49 16.66 8.66
CA PRO A 338 -16.35 17.21 7.61
C PRO A 338 -15.68 18.29 6.74
N ASN A 339 -14.34 18.31 6.62
CA ASN A 339 -13.63 19.31 5.84
C ASN A 339 -13.91 19.13 4.35
N ASP A 340 -14.43 20.15 3.68
CA ASP A 340 -14.68 20.11 2.23
C ASP A 340 -13.49 20.67 1.45
N LEU A 341 -13.27 20.16 0.24
CA LEU A 341 -12.20 20.57 -0.68
C LEU A 341 -12.77 21.07 -2.00
N LEU A 342 -12.30 22.22 -2.48
CA LEU A 342 -12.60 22.75 -3.82
C LEU A 342 -11.30 23.12 -4.52
N ILE A 343 -10.98 22.42 -5.61
CA ILE A 343 -9.84 22.75 -6.46
C ILE A 343 -10.30 23.48 -7.72
N THR A 344 -9.51 24.48 -8.15
CA THR A 344 -9.71 25.22 -9.39
C THR A 344 -8.43 25.13 -10.22
N ASP A 345 -8.55 24.82 -11.51
CA ASP A 345 -7.40 24.75 -12.41
C ASP A 345 -7.09 26.10 -13.09
N SER A 346 -6.04 26.11 -13.91
CA SER A 346 -5.59 27.30 -14.65
C SER A 346 -6.60 27.84 -15.67
N GLN A 347 -7.60 27.05 -16.06
CA GLN A 347 -8.69 27.46 -16.96
C GLN A 347 -9.92 27.97 -16.18
N GLY A 348 -9.86 27.96 -14.85
CA GLY A 348 -10.97 28.34 -13.98
C GLY A 348 -12.03 27.26 -13.78
N ARG A 349 -11.80 26.03 -14.26
CA ARG A 349 -12.70 24.89 -14.04
C ARG A 349 -12.57 24.40 -12.60
N LYS A 350 -13.67 23.98 -12.00
CA LYS A 350 -13.74 23.55 -10.60
C LYS A 350 -14.03 22.06 -10.42
N ALA A 351 -13.46 21.47 -9.39
CA ALA A 351 -13.84 20.15 -8.89
C ALA A 351 -13.83 20.10 -7.36
N GLY A 352 -14.74 19.32 -6.76
CA GLY A 352 -14.89 19.26 -5.31
C GLY A 352 -16.15 19.93 -4.80
N LYS A 353 -16.21 20.25 -3.52
CA LYS A 353 -17.35 20.89 -2.88
C LYS A 353 -16.96 22.26 -2.33
N ASP A 354 -17.65 23.28 -2.80
CA ASP A 354 -17.45 24.65 -2.38
C ASP A 354 -17.83 24.81 -0.90
N PRO A 355 -16.86 25.16 -0.02
CA PRO A 355 -17.12 25.33 1.39
C PRO A 355 -18.13 26.40 1.78
N GLN A 356 -18.31 27.42 0.94
CA GLN A 356 -19.17 28.56 1.26
C GLN A 356 -20.63 28.29 0.91
N THR A 357 -20.85 27.62 -0.23
CA THR A 357 -22.18 27.38 -0.78
C THR A 357 -22.68 25.95 -0.57
N GLY A 358 -21.77 25.01 -0.29
CA GLY A 358 -22.04 23.58 -0.22
C GLY A 358 -22.26 22.93 -1.60
N GLN A 359 -22.07 23.66 -2.70
CA GLN A 359 -22.26 23.16 -4.06
C GLN A 359 -21.09 22.28 -4.50
N THR A 360 -21.39 21.13 -5.12
CA THR A 360 -20.38 20.24 -5.71
C THR A 360 -20.15 20.57 -7.19
N PHE A 361 -18.90 20.50 -7.63
CA PHE A 361 -18.42 20.76 -8.99
C PHE A 361 -17.64 19.56 -9.52
N SER A 362 -17.74 19.33 -10.83
CA SER A 362 -17.02 18.28 -11.57
C SER A 362 -16.67 18.75 -12.99
N GLU A 363 -16.20 19.99 -13.10
CA GLU A 363 -15.88 20.66 -14.38
C GLU A 363 -14.48 20.32 -14.88
N ILE A 364 -13.55 20.00 -13.97
CA ILE A 364 -12.22 19.49 -14.34
C ILE A 364 -12.40 18.06 -14.87
N PRO A 365 -11.93 17.73 -16.09
CA PRO A 365 -12.02 16.39 -16.64
C PRO A 365 -11.39 15.33 -15.73
N ASN A 366 -12.00 14.14 -15.68
CA ASN A 366 -11.52 13.00 -14.88
C ASN A 366 -11.27 13.33 -13.40
N SER A 367 -12.03 14.29 -12.87
CA SER A 367 -12.01 14.63 -11.45
C SER A 367 -13.12 13.90 -10.69
N TYR A 368 -12.82 13.53 -9.46
CA TYR A 368 -13.71 12.83 -8.54
C TYR A 368 -13.62 13.48 -7.16
N TYR A 369 -14.76 13.72 -6.54
CA TYR A 369 -14.85 14.15 -5.14
C TYR A 369 -15.80 13.22 -4.41
N PHE A 370 -15.31 12.56 -3.37
CA PHE A 370 -16.08 11.56 -2.62
C PHE A 370 -15.61 11.47 -1.18
N LEU A 371 -16.50 11.00 -0.31
CA LEU A 371 -16.16 10.60 1.05
C LEU A 371 -15.74 9.13 1.01
N GLU A 372 -14.54 8.84 1.49
CA GLU A 372 -14.18 7.48 1.86
C GLU A 372 -14.65 7.23 3.29
N PRO A 373 -15.62 6.33 3.51
CA PRO A 373 -16.26 6.20 4.80
C PRO A 373 -15.33 5.60 5.84
N SER A 374 -15.58 5.90 7.11
CA SER A 374 -15.08 5.09 8.22
C SER A 374 -15.48 3.62 8.04
N PHE A 375 -14.60 2.69 8.41
CA PHE A 375 -14.87 1.25 8.30
C PHE A 375 -15.43 0.67 9.60
N ALA A 376 -16.35 -0.27 9.47
CA ALA A 376 -16.81 -1.04 10.61
C ALA A 376 -15.71 -2.02 11.06
N ASP A 377 -15.38 -2.08 12.34
CA ASP A 377 -14.44 -3.08 12.85
C ASP A 377 -15.08 -4.47 12.85
N GLN A 378 -14.69 -5.28 11.86
CA GLN A 378 -15.23 -6.61 11.58
C GLN A 378 -14.58 -7.74 12.39
N SER A 379 -13.77 -7.41 13.41
CA SER A 379 -13.29 -8.39 14.38
C SER A 379 -14.43 -9.00 15.21
N GLN A 380 -15.58 -8.32 15.29
CA GLN A 380 -16.78 -8.77 16.00
C GLN A 380 -17.79 -9.44 15.04
N GLU A 381 -18.65 -10.33 15.57
CA GLU A 381 -19.69 -10.99 14.77
C GLU A 381 -20.72 -10.00 14.19
N ASN A 382 -21.04 -8.93 14.93
CA ASN A 382 -21.97 -7.88 14.53
C ASN A 382 -21.29 -6.51 14.64
N PRO A 383 -20.48 -6.13 13.64
CA PRO A 383 -19.77 -4.87 13.67
C PRO A 383 -20.77 -3.70 13.63
N GLN A 384 -20.54 -2.67 14.45
CA GLN A 384 -21.35 -1.47 14.41
C GLN A 384 -21.01 -0.68 13.15
N THR A 385 -22.03 -0.36 12.34
CA THR A 385 -21.87 0.54 11.20
C THR A 385 -21.43 1.91 11.71
N PRO A 386 -20.33 2.47 11.18
CA PRO A 386 -19.91 3.82 11.52
C PRO A 386 -20.98 4.86 11.20
N GLN A 387 -20.93 6.00 11.89
CA GLN A 387 -21.86 7.09 11.63
C GLN A 387 -21.65 7.63 10.21
N GLU A 388 -22.75 7.84 9.49
CA GLU A 388 -22.74 8.44 8.16
C GLU A 388 -22.05 9.81 8.18
N GLY A 389 -21.24 10.08 7.15
CA GLY A 389 -20.48 11.33 7.03
C GLY A 389 -19.14 11.36 7.77
N GLN A 390 -18.78 10.29 8.48
CA GLN A 390 -17.42 10.14 9.03
C GLN A 390 -16.50 9.45 8.03
N GLY A 391 -15.22 9.86 8.02
CA GLY A 391 -14.20 9.31 7.14
C GLY A 391 -13.28 10.38 6.58
N VAL A 392 -12.87 10.21 5.32
CA VAL A 392 -11.90 11.08 4.64
C VAL A 392 -12.48 11.60 3.33
N ASN A 393 -12.63 12.91 3.21
CA ASN A 393 -12.98 13.53 1.94
C ASN A 393 -11.77 13.49 1.00
N MET A 394 -11.98 12.94 -0.19
CA MET A 394 -10.94 12.71 -1.19
C MET A 394 -11.29 13.43 -2.48
N LEU A 395 -10.33 14.20 -2.99
CA LEU A 395 -10.36 14.80 -4.31
C LEU A 395 -9.29 14.16 -5.17
N VAL A 396 -9.68 13.61 -6.32
CA VAL A 396 -8.78 12.93 -7.24
C VAL A 396 -8.93 13.53 -8.62
N ILE A 397 -7.82 13.84 -9.30
CA ILE A 397 -7.81 14.20 -10.72
C ILE A 397 -6.89 13.20 -11.42
N ILE A 398 -7.45 12.41 -12.34
CA ILE A 398 -6.70 11.41 -13.11
C ILE A 398 -6.28 12.04 -14.44
N ASN A 399 -5.01 11.85 -14.82
CA ASN A 399 -4.38 12.52 -15.96
C ASN A 399 -4.59 14.05 -15.97
N PRO A 400 -4.18 14.78 -14.89
CA PRO A 400 -4.29 16.23 -14.84
C PRO A 400 -3.40 16.91 -15.88
N ASP A 401 -3.88 18.05 -16.40
CA ASP A 401 -3.08 18.93 -17.24
C ASP A 401 -1.87 19.48 -16.46
N LEU A 402 -0.74 19.71 -17.15
CA LEU A 402 0.38 20.48 -16.59
C LEU A 402 -0.11 21.90 -16.24
N GLY A 403 0.17 22.35 -15.01
CA GLY A 403 -0.10 23.73 -14.63
C GLY A 403 -0.32 23.95 -13.14
N SER A 404 -0.83 25.15 -12.84
CA SER A 404 -1.14 25.57 -11.48
C SER A 404 -2.60 25.33 -11.13
N TYR A 405 -2.82 24.94 -9.88
CA TYR A 405 -4.12 24.67 -9.27
C TYR A 405 -4.23 25.46 -7.97
N ASN A 406 -5.45 25.85 -7.62
CA ASN A 406 -5.77 26.50 -6.35
C ASN A 406 -6.77 25.65 -5.58
N LEU A 407 -6.39 25.23 -4.38
CA LEU A 407 -7.24 24.50 -3.45
C LEU A 407 -7.78 25.44 -2.38
N ASN A 408 -9.09 25.40 -2.16
CA ASN A 408 -9.77 25.99 -1.01
C ASN A 408 -10.30 24.86 -0.13
N SER A 409 -10.07 24.94 1.18
CA SER A 409 -10.70 24.05 2.17
C SER A 409 -11.71 24.78 3.05
N SER A 410 -12.66 24.06 3.64
CA SER A 410 -13.70 24.67 4.47
C SER A 410 -13.21 25.22 5.82
N GLN A 411 -12.12 24.67 6.33
CA GLN A 411 -11.47 25.13 7.55
C GLN A 411 -10.03 24.64 7.55
N ALA A 412 -9.20 25.33 8.34
CA ALA A 412 -7.84 24.90 8.59
C ALA A 412 -7.85 23.52 9.27
N SER A 413 -7.40 22.52 8.55
CA SER A 413 -7.42 21.11 8.93
C SER A 413 -6.19 20.42 8.36
N SER A 414 -5.89 19.21 8.82
CA SER A 414 -4.81 18.45 8.22
C SER A 414 -5.19 18.04 6.81
N ILE A 415 -4.34 18.35 5.83
CA ILE A 415 -4.53 17.99 4.42
C ILE A 415 -3.29 17.20 3.97
N ASP A 416 -3.55 16.02 3.41
CA ASP A 416 -2.55 15.25 2.67
C ASP A 416 -2.67 15.59 1.20
N PHE A 417 -1.55 15.98 0.62
CA PHE A 417 -1.40 16.14 -0.81
C PHE A 417 -0.48 15.05 -1.32
N SER A 418 -0.97 14.27 -2.27
CA SER A 418 -0.20 13.27 -2.99
C SER A 418 -0.35 13.51 -4.48
N SER A 419 0.72 13.33 -5.24
CA SER A 419 0.63 13.31 -6.68
C SER A 419 1.51 12.23 -7.26
N TYR A 420 1.16 11.82 -8.47
CA TYR A 420 1.82 10.79 -9.22
C TYR A 420 2.20 11.35 -10.58
N ASP A 421 3.41 11.09 -11.03
CA ASP A 421 3.80 11.33 -12.41
C ASP A 421 3.27 10.22 -13.34
N ARG A 422 3.53 10.32 -14.64
CA ARG A 422 3.05 9.30 -15.61
C ARG A 422 3.64 7.91 -15.41
N ASN A 423 4.76 7.78 -14.71
CA ASN A 423 5.35 6.50 -14.34
C ASN A 423 4.72 5.93 -13.07
N GLY A 424 3.99 6.75 -12.30
CA GLY A 424 3.41 6.36 -11.02
C GLY A 424 4.33 6.59 -9.84
N ASP A 425 5.43 7.35 -10.02
CA ASP A 425 6.27 7.77 -8.90
C ASP A 425 5.53 8.85 -8.09
N ILE A 426 5.54 8.71 -6.76
CA ILE A 426 4.75 9.54 -5.86
C ILE A 426 5.56 10.70 -5.26
N SER A 427 4.94 11.86 -5.16
CA SER A 427 5.39 12.99 -4.33
C SER A 427 4.30 13.34 -3.33
N VAL A 428 4.66 13.45 -2.04
CA VAL A 428 3.72 13.70 -0.94
C VAL A 428 4.11 14.95 -0.16
N LYS A 429 3.12 15.74 0.23
CA LYS A 429 3.25 16.87 1.15
C LYS A 429 2.07 16.86 2.11
N GLU A 430 2.35 16.83 3.40
CA GLU A 430 1.33 16.94 4.44
C GLU A 430 1.39 18.32 5.09
N PHE A 431 0.21 18.87 5.40
CA PHE A 431 0.07 20.05 6.22
C PHE A 431 -0.77 19.70 7.44
N SER A 432 -0.30 20.12 8.62
CA SER A 432 -1.01 19.91 9.89
C SER A 432 -2.12 20.95 10.11
N THR A 433 -2.97 20.72 11.11
CA THR A 433 -3.97 21.70 11.56
C THR A 433 -3.38 23.11 11.71
N ASN A 434 -4.12 24.14 11.28
CA ASN A 434 -3.78 25.58 11.20
C ASN A 434 -3.02 26.06 9.94
N SER A 435 -2.83 25.23 8.93
CA SER A 435 -1.94 25.48 7.79
C SER A 435 -2.50 26.28 6.59
N SER A 436 -3.38 27.27 6.79
CA SER A 436 -4.16 27.94 5.72
C SER A 436 -5.44 27.20 5.28
N GLU A 437 -6.39 27.97 4.74
CA GLU A 437 -7.59 27.49 4.04
C GLU A 437 -7.37 27.52 2.51
N ASN A 438 -6.24 28.08 2.05
CA ASN A 438 -5.92 28.29 0.64
C ASN A 438 -4.51 27.81 0.32
N PHE A 439 -4.40 26.94 -0.69
CA PHE A 439 -3.14 26.39 -1.16
C PHE A 439 -3.03 26.55 -2.67
N GLY A 440 -1.81 26.83 -3.13
CA GLY A 440 -1.45 26.69 -4.53
C GLY A 440 -0.68 25.39 -4.75
N LEU A 441 -0.89 24.82 -5.92
CA LEU A 441 -0.26 23.59 -6.36
C LEU A 441 0.28 23.79 -7.78
N ASP A 442 1.58 23.59 -7.98
CA ASP A 442 2.18 23.46 -9.30
C ASP A 442 2.43 21.98 -9.63
N TYR A 443 1.78 21.49 -10.68
CA TYR A 443 1.79 20.08 -11.06
C TYR A 443 2.37 19.87 -12.47
N SER A 444 3.17 18.80 -12.62
CA SER A 444 3.59 18.27 -13.93
C SER A 444 3.49 16.74 -13.92
N PRO A 445 2.98 16.12 -15.01
CA PRO A 445 2.93 14.68 -15.16
C PRO A 445 4.26 14.07 -15.65
N GLU A 446 5.28 14.89 -15.90
CA GLU A 446 6.57 14.41 -16.42
C GLU A 446 7.37 13.63 -15.37
N PRO A 447 8.02 12.50 -15.75
CA PRO A 447 8.78 11.68 -14.82
C PRO A 447 9.83 12.45 -14.03
N GLY A 448 9.88 12.24 -12.72
CA GLY A 448 10.87 12.85 -11.84
C GLY A 448 10.62 14.32 -11.49
N TYR A 449 9.46 14.88 -11.88
CA TYR A 449 9.07 16.21 -11.44
C TYR A 449 8.60 16.19 -9.98
N GLN A 450 9.08 17.15 -9.17
CA GLN A 450 8.62 17.33 -7.80
C GLN A 450 7.36 18.17 -7.77
N PHE A 451 6.28 17.56 -7.32
CA PHE A 451 5.06 18.23 -6.91
C PHE A 451 5.34 19.34 -5.89
N HIS A 452 4.84 20.54 -6.14
CA HIS A 452 5.10 21.70 -5.28
C HIS A 452 3.78 22.26 -4.77
N VAL A 453 3.61 22.23 -3.44
CA VAL A 453 2.45 22.79 -2.74
C VAL A 453 2.92 23.86 -1.78
N TYR A 454 2.22 24.99 -1.80
CA TYR A 454 2.50 26.14 -0.96
C TYR A 454 1.21 26.76 -0.43
N GLN A 455 1.29 27.41 0.73
CA GLN A 455 0.17 28.21 1.26
C GLN A 455 0.03 29.49 0.44
N ASN A 456 -1.19 29.80 0.01
CA ASN A 456 -1.50 31.08 -0.62
C ASN A 456 -1.61 32.17 0.45
N VAL A 457 -0.75 33.19 0.36
CA VAL A 457 -0.73 34.34 1.28
C VAL A 457 -1.06 35.64 0.55
N GLN A 458 -1.58 36.62 1.29
CA GLN A 458 -1.89 37.92 0.74
C GLN A 458 -0.67 38.84 0.84
N ILE A 459 -0.32 39.49 -0.27
CA ILE A 459 0.69 40.54 -0.30
C ILE A 459 0.14 41.85 -0.87
N GLU A 460 0.78 42.95 -0.50
CA GLU A 460 0.53 44.27 -1.06
C GLU A 460 1.86 44.96 -1.39
N ILE A 461 1.97 45.55 -2.57
CA ILE A 461 3.14 46.32 -2.99
C ILE A 461 2.84 47.80 -2.81
N GLU A 462 3.43 48.42 -1.80
CA GLU A 462 3.12 49.79 -1.44
C GLU A 462 3.73 50.77 -2.44
N GLY A 463 2.92 51.72 -2.93
CA GLY A 463 3.34 52.73 -3.89
C GLY A 463 3.28 52.32 -5.37
N GLY A 464 2.86 51.08 -5.67
CA GLY A 464 2.63 50.59 -7.04
C GLY A 464 3.91 50.30 -7.84
N TYR A 465 3.74 50.20 -9.17
CA TYR A 465 4.79 49.87 -10.15
C TYR A 465 5.93 50.92 -10.16
N PRO A 466 7.21 50.54 -10.34
CA PRO A 466 8.32 51.28 -9.75
C PRO A 466 8.50 52.69 -10.31
N LYS A 467 8.58 53.66 -9.39
CA LYS A 467 9.38 54.89 -9.60
C LYS A 467 10.84 54.51 -9.33
N LYS A 468 11.75 54.90 -10.24
CA LYS A 468 13.19 54.55 -10.36
C LYS A 468 14.11 54.74 -9.12
N ALA A 469 13.63 54.76 -7.87
CA ALA A 469 14.44 55.08 -6.70
C ALA A 469 14.36 54.02 -5.58
N GLY A 470 15.38 53.16 -5.54
CA GLY A 470 15.90 52.57 -4.30
C GLY A 470 15.37 51.19 -3.95
N VAL A 471 14.12 51.10 -3.49
CA VAL A 471 13.58 49.88 -2.86
C VAL A 471 12.10 49.69 -3.16
N VAL A 472 11.65 48.44 -3.14
CA VAL A 472 10.27 48.01 -3.28
C VAL A 472 9.76 47.51 -1.94
N PRO A 473 8.85 48.24 -1.26
CA PRO A 473 8.19 47.76 -0.06
C PRO A 473 7.09 46.75 -0.41
N VAL A 474 7.25 45.52 0.08
CA VAL A 474 6.25 44.46 0.00
C VAL A 474 5.74 44.18 1.40
N ILE A 475 4.43 44.25 1.56
CA ILE A 475 3.72 43.97 2.82
C ILE A 475 3.13 42.56 2.68
N LEU A 476 3.58 41.66 3.54
CA LEU A 476 3.01 40.33 3.73
C LEU A 476 2.00 40.40 4.89
N LYS A 477 0.73 40.13 4.60
CA LYS A 477 -0.37 40.31 5.55
C LYS A 477 -0.50 39.10 6.47
N SER A 478 -0.67 39.34 7.77
CA SER A 478 -1.02 38.27 8.70
C SER A 478 -2.47 37.84 8.47
N GLY A 479 -2.68 36.52 8.45
CA GLY A 479 -3.99 35.92 8.19
C GLY A 479 -4.65 35.39 9.46
N LYS A 480 -5.83 34.81 9.31
CA LYS A 480 -6.42 33.93 10.34
C LYS A 480 -5.54 32.70 10.59
N ASN A 481 -4.93 32.17 9.52
CA ASN A 481 -4.20 30.91 9.49
C ASN A 481 -2.78 31.09 8.90
N PHE A 482 -2.21 32.29 9.03
CA PHE A 482 -0.84 32.60 8.62
C PHE A 482 -0.24 33.57 9.63
N ASP A 483 0.63 33.04 10.50
CA ASP A 483 1.31 33.82 11.52
C ASP A 483 2.60 34.39 10.95
N ILE A 484 2.72 35.71 11.03
CA ILE A 484 3.86 36.41 10.50
C ILE A 484 5.11 36.23 11.36
N ASP A 485 4.92 35.94 12.65
CA ASP A 485 6.01 35.68 13.57
C ASP A 485 6.68 34.31 13.27
N GLU A 486 6.04 33.45 12.48
CA GLU A 486 6.59 32.19 12.00
C GLU A 486 7.36 32.30 10.67
N VAL A 487 7.44 33.47 10.03
CA VAL A 487 8.14 33.59 8.75
C VAL A 487 9.66 33.51 8.91
N ASP A 488 10.32 32.60 8.19
CA ASP A 488 11.77 32.59 8.08
C ASP A 488 12.20 33.68 7.09
N LEU A 489 12.58 34.83 7.63
CA LEU A 489 13.04 35.98 6.87
C LEU A 489 14.23 35.68 5.97
N SER A 490 15.01 34.62 6.21
CA SER A 490 16.16 34.25 5.36
C SER A 490 15.73 33.66 4.02
N THR A 491 14.55 33.04 3.96
CA THR A 491 14.05 32.31 2.77
C THR A 491 13.23 33.17 1.81
N LEU A 492 12.83 34.38 2.22
CA LEU A 492 12.01 35.27 1.38
C LEU A 492 12.68 35.61 0.04
N LEU A 493 11.96 35.43 -1.06
CA LEU A 493 12.34 35.81 -2.42
C LEU A 493 11.19 36.58 -3.07
N PHE A 494 11.51 37.64 -3.80
CA PHE A 494 10.53 38.42 -4.57
C PHE A 494 10.89 38.41 -6.06
N ALA A 495 9.89 38.18 -6.92
CA ALA A 495 10.04 38.08 -8.38
C ALA A 495 11.13 37.07 -8.82
N GLN A 496 11.28 35.97 -8.06
CA GLN A 496 12.28 34.91 -8.30
C GLN A 496 13.74 35.41 -8.36
N THR A 497 14.05 36.49 -7.66
CA THR A 497 15.42 36.99 -7.55
C THR A 497 15.90 36.80 -6.11
N GLU A 498 17.12 36.25 -5.95
CA GLU A 498 17.87 36.30 -4.70
C GLU A 498 18.19 37.76 -4.40
N THR A 499 17.19 38.46 -3.89
CA THR A 499 17.23 39.89 -3.67
C THR A 499 17.96 40.15 -2.36
N SER A 500 18.85 41.15 -2.35
CA SER A 500 19.36 41.67 -1.09
C SER A 500 18.20 42.30 -0.33
N LYS A 501 17.85 41.71 0.81
CA LYS A 501 16.89 42.27 1.76
C LYS A 501 17.57 43.45 2.43
N ASP A 502 17.08 44.66 2.17
CA ASP A 502 17.66 45.85 2.78
C ASP A 502 17.23 45.95 4.24
N LYS A 503 15.93 45.74 4.49
CA LYS A 503 15.31 45.76 5.84
C LYS A 503 14.03 44.92 5.87
N ALA A 504 13.75 44.32 7.02
CA ALA A 504 12.46 43.71 7.34
C ALA A 504 12.02 44.23 8.71
N ASN A 505 10.79 44.72 8.83
CA ASN A 505 10.22 45.18 10.09
C ASN A 505 8.77 44.69 10.22
N LEU A 506 8.39 44.29 11.43
CA LEU A 506 6.98 44.11 11.77
C LEU A 506 6.34 45.48 11.86
N VAL A 507 5.25 45.68 11.13
CA VAL A 507 4.47 46.91 11.14
C VAL A 507 3.06 46.56 11.59
N SER A 508 2.51 47.30 12.55
CA SER A 508 1.08 47.23 12.81
C SER A 508 0.37 48.09 11.77
N THR A 509 -0.19 47.44 10.75
CA THR A 509 -0.92 48.08 9.67
C THR A 509 -2.38 47.65 9.74
N GLY A 510 -3.22 48.35 10.52
CA GLY A 510 -4.64 48.02 10.55
C GLY A 510 -5.41 48.54 11.74
N LYS A 511 -6.75 48.43 11.65
CA LYS A 511 -7.69 48.58 12.78
C LYS A 511 -7.88 47.25 13.53
N ASP A 512 -7.55 46.13 12.89
CA ASP A 512 -7.41 44.83 13.51
C ASP A 512 -6.01 44.75 14.12
N SER A 513 -5.92 44.26 15.35
CA SER A 513 -4.69 44.28 16.16
C SER A 513 -3.60 43.30 15.68
N LYS A 514 -3.57 42.95 14.39
CA LYS A 514 -2.60 42.01 13.79
C LYS A 514 -1.38 42.75 13.25
N LYS A 515 -0.22 42.11 13.33
CA LYS A 515 1.04 42.63 12.79
C LYS A 515 1.21 42.09 11.37
N ASP A 516 1.58 42.95 10.44
CA ASP A 516 2.03 42.55 9.11
C ASP A 516 3.56 42.66 9.04
N LEU A 517 4.16 41.99 8.06
CA LEU A 517 5.59 42.10 7.79
C LEU A 517 5.81 42.97 6.57
N LYS A 518 6.54 44.07 6.76
CA LYS A 518 7.01 44.91 5.67
C LYS A 518 8.46 44.61 5.36
N VAL A 519 8.72 44.20 4.12
CA VAL A 519 10.05 43.84 3.62
C VAL A 519 10.42 44.77 2.48
N PHE A 520 11.66 45.23 2.46
CA PHE A 520 12.19 46.12 1.43
C PHE A 520 13.18 45.36 0.55
N PHE A 521 12.89 45.31 -0.76
CA PHE A 521 13.71 44.64 -1.77
C PHE A 521 14.39 45.67 -2.69
N ASP A 522 15.64 45.45 -3.11
CA ASP A 522 16.33 46.35 -4.06
C ASP A 522 15.63 46.34 -5.43
N ALA A 523 15.11 47.49 -5.84
CA ALA A 523 14.38 47.67 -7.09
C ALA A 523 15.24 47.46 -8.36
N LYS A 524 16.57 47.53 -8.24
CA LYS A 524 17.50 47.46 -9.39
C LYS A 524 17.70 46.06 -9.93
N ILE A 525 17.49 45.04 -9.10
CA ILE A 525 17.76 43.64 -9.42
C ILE A 525 16.47 42.84 -9.67
N ILE A 526 15.30 43.45 -9.45
CA ILE A 526 14.00 42.84 -9.74
C ILE A 526 13.80 42.79 -11.26
N ASP A 527 13.48 41.59 -11.76
CA ASP A 527 13.00 41.42 -13.12
C ASP A 527 11.52 41.81 -13.19
N TRP A 528 11.28 43.04 -13.63
CA TRP A 528 9.95 43.61 -13.74
C TRP A 528 9.08 42.98 -14.84
N THR A 529 9.62 42.05 -15.64
CA THR A 529 8.88 41.33 -16.68
C THR A 529 8.26 40.01 -16.20
N LYS A 530 8.60 39.58 -14.99
CA LYS A 530 8.05 38.36 -14.36
C LYS A 530 6.86 38.66 -13.45
N ASP A 531 6.19 37.60 -13.00
CA ASP A 531 5.14 37.69 -11.99
C ASP A 531 5.67 38.22 -10.65
N TRP A 532 4.93 39.15 -10.06
CA TRP A 532 5.31 39.82 -8.83
C TRP A 532 4.84 39.04 -7.62
N CYS A 533 5.49 37.90 -7.44
CA CYS A 533 5.24 36.99 -6.35
C CYS A 533 6.32 37.11 -5.28
N LEU A 534 5.87 37.17 -4.02
CA LEU A 534 6.68 36.88 -2.85
C LEU A 534 6.55 35.39 -2.54
N THR A 535 7.69 34.74 -2.33
CA THR A 535 7.78 33.34 -1.90
C THR A 535 8.66 33.25 -0.66
N GLY A 536 8.46 32.23 0.17
CA GLY A 536 9.31 31.97 1.33
C GLY A 536 8.84 30.74 2.08
N GLN A 537 9.46 30.51 3.23
CA GLN A 537 9.14 29.43 4.15
C GLN A 537 8.90 29.97 5.55
N THR A 538 8.08 29.27 6.33
CA THR A 538 8.01 29.46 7.77
C THR A 538 9.23 28.81 8.46
N ILE A 539 9.43 29.10 9.75
CA ILE A 539 10.44 28.47 10.62
C ILE A 539 10.22 26.95 10.68
N THR A 540 8.98 26.48 10.46
CA THR A 540 8.60 25.07 10.34
C THR A 540 8.72 24.52 8.92
N GLN A 541 9.40 25.24 8.01
CA GLN A 541 9.65 24.87 6.61
C GLN A 541 8.38 24.71 5.76
N THR A 542 7.30 25.40 6.14
CA THR A 542 6.10 25.47 5.32
C THR A 542 6.26 26.55 4.26
N GLU A 543 6.23 26.16 2.99
CA GLU A 543 6.31 27.08 1.85
C GLU A 543 5.05 27.90 1.69
N PHE A 544 5.21 29.17 1.33
CA PHE A 544 4.12 30.07 0.99
C PHE A 544 4.45 30.92 -0.23
N LYS A 545 3.40 31.35 -0.93
CA LYS A 545 3.47 32.25 -2.08
C LYS A 545 2.31 33.21 -2.06
N GLY A 546 2.59 34.48 -2.31
CA GLY A 546 1.58 35.50 -2.54
C GLY A 546 1.98 36.33 -3.74
N CYS A 547 1.05 36.53 -4.67
CA CYS A 547 1.29 37.34 -5.86
C CYS A 547 0.36 38.56 -5.82
N SER A 548 0.90 39.73 -6.17
CA SER A 548 0.05 40.90 -6.44
C SER A 548 -0.62 40.70 -7.81
N PRO A 549 -1.92 40.95 -7.94
CA PRO A 549 -2.59 41.01 -9.23
C PRO A 549 -2.10 42.17 -10.11
#